data_AF-A0A1F2S9A3-F1
#
_entry.id   AF-A0A1F2S9A3-F1
#
_cell.length_a   1.000
_cell.length_b   1.000
_cell.length_c   1.000
_cell.angle_alpha   90.00
_cell.angle_beta   90.00
_cell.angle_gamma   90.00
#
_symmetry.space_group_name_H-M   'P 1'
#
loop_
_entity.id
_entity.type
_entity.pdbx_description
1 polymer ?
#
loop_
_entity_poly.entity_id
_entity_poly.type
_entity_poly.pdbx_seq_one_letter_code
_entity_poly.pdbx_strand_id
1 'polypeptide(L)'
;MRIIAVLLFTVVTTTAAQTPDLSLQSFLVVGKAAGACGILTQQLTFQETTQMSGGNEFVVRFWTTESARLGMTLEQYAEHCKRSVSAYDKMFQAAEQLK
;
A
#
# COMPACT_ATOMS: atom_id res chain seq x y z
N MET A 1 14.28 23.20 59.16
CA MET A 1 15.59 22.62 58.77
C MET A 1 15.28 21.22 58.26
N ARG A 2 15.15 21.05 56.93
CA ARG A 2 16.15 20.39 56.06
C ARG A 2 16.38 18.94 56.55
N ILE A 3 16.08 17.87 55.82
CA ILE A 3 16.41 17.60 54.41
C ILE A 3 15.36 16.63 53.84
N ILE A 4 14.85 16.99 52.67
CA ILE A 4 13.99 16.21 51.78
C ILE A 4 14.82 15.05 51.22
N ALA A 5 14.46 13.80 51.53
CA ALA A 5 15.03 12.61 50.90
C ALA A 5 14.37 12.39 49.53
N VAL A 6 14.81 13.17 48.55
CA VAL A 6 14.63 12.92 47.12
C VAL A 6 15.95 12.35 46.62
N LEU A 7 15.93 11.21 45.90
CA LEU A 7 17.00 10.53 45.12
C LEU A 7 16.89 9.01 45.37
N LEU A 8 16.68 8.10 44.43
CA LEU A 8 16.70 8.07 42.97
C LEU A 8 15.68 7.01 42.53
N PHE A 9 14.58 7.42 41.91
CA PHE A 9 13.81 6.51 41.05
C PHE A 9 14.41 6.65 39.65
N THR A 10 15.43 5.85 39.35
CA THR A 10 16.00 5.74 38.00
C THR A 10 14.90 5.29 37.06
N VAL A 11 14.35 6.24 36.31
CA VAL A 11 13.45 5.99 35.19
C VAL A 11 14.27 5.26 34.14
N VAL A 12 14.12 3.94 34.08
CA VAL A 12 14.54 3.15 32.93
C VAL A 12 13.61 3.57 31.79
N THR A 13 14.06 4.52 30.97
CA THR A 13 13.40 4.80 29.70
C THR A 13 13.69 3.61 28.78
N THR A 14 12.87 2.57 28.86
CA THR A 14 12.76 1.59 27.78
C THR A 14 12.26 2.35 26.56
N THR A 15 13.16 2.68 25.65
CA THR A 15 12.78 2.97 24.26
C THR A 15 12.20 1.68 23.71
N ALA A 16 10.87 1.52 23.81
CA ALA A 16 10.17 0.53 23.02
C ALA A 16 10.47 0.88 21.56
N ALA A 17 11.27 0.06 20.90
CA ALA A 17 11.45 0.16 19.47
C ALA A 17 10.04 0.07 18.87
N GLN A 18 9.56 1.16 18.28
CA GLN A 18 8.31 1.16 17.53
C GLN A 18 8.57 0.32 16.28
N THR A 19 8.43 -1.00 16.40
CA THR A 19 8.23 -1.84 15.22
C THR A 19 6.96 -1.31 14.56
N PRO A 20 7.02 -0.86 13.29
CA PRO A 20 5.82 -0.44 12.59
C PRO A 20 4.84 -1.61 12.65
N ASP A 21 3.72 -1.42 13.33
CA ASP A 21 2.70 -2.44 13.49
C ASP A 21 2.07 -2.66 12.10
N LEU A 22 2.66 -3.58 11.35
CA LEU A 22 2.14 -4.07 10.08
C LEU A 22 0.87 -4.87 10.39
N SER A 23 -0.23 -4.16 10.59
CA SER A 23 -1.51 -4.82 10.80
C SER A 23 -1.80 -5.71 9.59
N LEU A 24 -2.24 -6.95 9.83
CA LEU A 24 -2.63 -7.87 8.76
C LEU A 24 -3.67 -7.22 7.83
N GLN A 25 -4.58 -6.42 8.39
CA GLN A 25 -5.55 -5.67 7.63
C GLN A 25 -4.90 -4.68 6.66
N SER A 26 -3.91 -3.90 7.12
CA SER A 26 -3.15 -2.98 6.26
C SER A 26 -2.44 -3.72 5.13
N PHE A 27 -1.85 -4.88 5.43
CA PHE A 27 -1.19 -5.73 4.42
C PHE A 27 -2.18 -6.21 3.35
N LEU A 28 -3.35 -6.68 3.77
CA LEU A 28 -4.39 -7.14 2.84
C LEU A 28 -4.97 -5.99 2.00
N VAL A 29 -5.16 -4.81 2.57
CA VAL A 29 -5.66 -3.63 1.83
C VAL A 29 -4.66 -3.20 0.76
N VAL A 30 -3.38 -3.08 1.12
CA VAL A 30 -2.31 -2.72 0.18
C VAL A 30 -2.14 -3.80 -0.89
N GLY A 31 -2.15 -5.08 -0.50
CA GLY A 31 -2.06 -6.21 -1.43
C GLY A 31 -3.23 -6.25 -2.42
N LYS A 32 -4.46 -5.99 -1.97
CA LYS A 32 -5.63 -5.90 -2.86
C LYS A 32 -5.48 -4.76 -3.88
N ALA A 33 -5.03 -3.59 -3.43
CA ALA A 33 -4.81 -2.45 -4.32
C ALA A 33 -3.70 -2.73 -5.33
N ALA A 34 -2.55 -3.22 -4.87
CA ALA A 34 -1.43 -3.60 -5.74
C ALA A 34 -1.81 -4.68 -6.77
N GLY A 35 -2.58 -5.69 -6.35
CA GLY A 35 -3.10 -6.73 -7.25
C GLY A 35 -4.00 -6.16 -8.34
N ALA A 36 -4.94 -5.27 -8.00
CA ALA A 36 -5.78 -4.60 -8.99
C ALA A 36 -4.96 -3.76 -9.98
N CYS A 37 -3.91 -3.08 -9.52
CA CYS A 37 -2.97 -2.35 -10.37
C CYS A 37 -2.18 -3.28 -11.30
N GLY A 38 -1.81 -4.48 -10.84
CA GLY A 38 -1.23 -5.51 -11.69
C GLY A 38 -2.18 -5.97 -12.80
N ILE A 39 -3.49 -6.06 -12.53
CA ILE A 39 -4.49 -6.39 -13.55
C ILE A 39 -4.61 -5.28 -14.60
N LEU A 40 -4.60 -4.01 -14.18
CA LEU A 40 -4.59 -2.86 -15.10
C LEU A 40 -3.41 -2.96 -16.07
N THR A 41 -2.19 -3.17 -15.55
CA THR A 41 -0.99 -3.33 -16.38
C THR A 41 -1.12 -4.52 -17.33
N GLN A 42 -1.57 -5.68 -16.84
CA GLN A 42 -1.75 -6.87 -17.68
C GLN A 42 -2.75 -6.65 -18.81
N GLN A 43 -3.85 -5.95 -18.56
CA GLN A 43 -4.82 -5.63 -19.60
C GLN A 43 -4.24 -4.69 -20.67
N LEU A 44 -3.48 -3.67 -20.25
CA LEU A 44 -2.79 -2.76 -21.18
C LEU A 44 -1.78 -3.52 -22.05
N THR A 45 -0.88 -4.29 -21.45
CA THR A 45 0.11 -5.10 -22.17
C THR A 45 -0.54 -6.15 -23.08
N PHE A 46 -1.62 -6.77 -22.62
CA PHE A 46 -2.39 -7.70 -23.44
C PHE A 46 -2.97 -7.00 -24.68
N GLN A 47 -3.48 -5.77 -24.54
CA GLN A 47 -4.02 -5.04 -25.69
C GLN A 47 -2.96 -4.48 -26.63
N GLU A 48 -1.78 -4.10 -26.12
CA GLU A 48 -0.63 -3.72 -26.95
C GLU A 48 -0.23 -4.83 -27.93
N THR A 49 -0.36 -6.09 -27.51
CA THR A 49 0.06 -7.27 -28.28
C THR A 49 -1.07 -7.90 -29.07
N THR A 50 -2.24 -8.08 -28.46
CA THR A 50 -3.37 -8.82 -29.04
C THR A 50 -4.22 -7.95 -29.96
N GLN A 51 -4.29 -6.64 -29.68
CA GLN A 51 -5.06 -5.68 -30.47
C GLN A 51 -6.50 -6.15 -30.75
N MET A 52 -7.16 -6.66 -29.72
CA MET A 52 -8.54 -7.12 -29.85
C MET A 52 -9.43 -5.96 -30.24
N SER A 53 -10.34 -6.18 -31.19
CA SER A 53 -11.30 -5.14 -31.60
C SER A 53 -12.08 -4.62 -30.39
N GLY A 54 -12.07 -3.29 -30.20
CA GLY A 54 -12.69 -2.63 -29.04
C GLY A 54 -11.94 -2.78 -27.70
N GLY A 55 -10.79 -3.46 -27.68
CA GLY A 55 -10.07 -3.77 -26.45
C GLY A 55 -9.58 -2.53 -25.67
N ASN A 56 -9.02 -1.55 -26.37
CA ASN A 56 -8.59 -0.29 -25.74
C ASN A 56 -9.77 0.48 -25.12
N GLU A 57 -10.92 0.52 -25.82
CA GLU A 57 -12.13 1.16 -25.30
C GLU A 57 -12.63 0.43 -24.05
N PHE A 58 -12.64 -0.90 -24.07
CA PHE A 58 -13.02 -1.72 -22.92
C PHE A 58 -12.14 -1.40 -21.70
N VAL A 59 -10.81 -1.40 -21.86
CA VAL A 59 -9.88 -1.14 -20.75
C VAL A 59 -10.13 0.25 -20.17
N VAL A 60 -10.23 1.29 -20.99
CA VAL A 60 -10.48 2.66 -20.53
C VAL A 60 -11.82 2.75 -19.79
N ARG A 61 -12.91 2.19 -20.33
CA ARG A 61 -14.24 2.24 -19.71
C ARG A 61 -14.31 1.46 -18.41
N PHE A 62 -13.70 0.28 -18.37
CA PHE A 62 -13.63 -0.55 -17.18
C PHE A 62 -12.91 0.19 -16.04
N TRP A 63 -11.72 0.73 -16.30
CA TRP A 63 -10.94 1.42 -15.27
C TRP A 63 -11.46 2.81 -14.92
N THR A 64 -12.16 3.48 -15.83
CA THR A 64 -12.93 4.69 -15.49
C THR A 64 -14.03 4.36 -14.50
N THR A 65 -14.73 3.23 -14.68
CA THR A 65 -15.78 2.78 -13.76
C THR A 65 -15.20 2.39 -12.40
N GLU A 66 -14.11 1.63 -12.38
CA GLU A 66 -13.48 1.19 -11.14
C GLU A 66 -12.83 2.33 -10.35
N SER A 67 -12.20 3.29 -11.02
CA SER A 67 -11.66 4.48 -10.35
C SER A 67 -12.79 5.34 -9.78
N ALA A 68 -13.88 5.55 -10.54
CA ALA A 68 -15.05 6.29 -10.06
C ALA A 68 -15.72 5.61 -8.84
N ARG A 69 -15.78 4.27 -8.81
CA ARG A 69 -16.28 3.50 -7.64
C ARG A 69 -15.48 3.80 -6.36
N LEU A 70 -14.22 4.20 -6.49
CA LEU A 70 -13.34 4.59 -5.39
C LEU A 70 -13.30 6.11 -5.14
N GLY A 71 -14.13 6.89 -5.84
CA GLY A 71 -14.13 8.35 -5.75
C GLY A 71 -12.89 8.99 -6.39
N MET A 72 -12.25 8.32 -7.33
CA MET A 72 -11.05 8.79 -8.03
C MET A 72 -11.33 8.99 -9.52
N THR A 73 -10.57 9.88 -10.15
CA THR A 73 -10.37 9.89 -11.60
C THR A 73 -9.43 8.76 -12.03
N LEU A 74 -9.41 8.43 -13.32
CA LEU A 74 -8.50 7.41 -13.85
C LEU A 74 -7.03 7.79 -13.64
N GLU A 75 -6.69 9.07 -13.79
CA GLU A 75 -5.35 9.60 -13.54
C GLU A 75 -4.96 9.47 -12.06
N GLN A 76 -5.86 9.82 -11.15
CA GLN A 76 -5.63 9.65 -9.71
C GLN A 76 -5.47 8.17 -9.35
N TYR A 77 -6.22 7.28 -10.00
CA TYR A 77 -6.10 5.85 -9.80
C TYR A 77 -4.75 5.31 -10.30
N ALA A 78 -4.27 5.78 -11.46
CA ALA A 78 -2.94 5.42 -11.97
C ALA A 78 -1.82 5.86 -11.01
N GLU A 79 -1.93 7.06 -10.42
CA GLU A 79 -1.00 7.52 -9.39
C GLU A 79 -1.13 6.73 -8.08
N HIS A 80 -2.35 6.34 -7.70
CA HIS A 80 -2.59 5.44 -6.57
C HIS A 80 -1.93 4.08 -6.80
N CYS A 81 -1.91 3.58 -8.04
CA CYS A 81 -1.24 2.33 -8.37
C CYS A 81 0.26 2.37 -8.16
N LYS A 82 0.94 3.45 -8.58
CA LYS A 82 2.39 3.63 -8.32
C LYS A 82 2.71 3.54 -6.82
N ARG A 83 1.89 4.19 -5.99
CA ARG A 83 2.06 4.18 -4.53
C ARG A 83 1.75 2.81 -3.92
N SER A 84 0.68 2.15 -4.37
CA SER A 84 0.24 0.87 -3.81
C SER A 84 1.22 -0.26 -4.11
N VAL A 85 1.76 -0.32 -5.33
CA VAL A 85 2.81 -1.29 -5.70
C VAL A 85 4.07 -1.06 -4.86
N SER A 86 4.54 0.18 -4.74
CA SER A 86 5.71 0.48 -3.91
C SER A 86 5.50 0.16 -2.43
N ALA A 87 4.30 0.39 -1.90
CA ALA A 87 3.96 0.03 -0.53
C ALA A 87 3.94 -1.49 -0.35
N TYR A 88 3.35 -2.22 -1.29
CA TYR A 88 3.34 -3.68 -1.28
C TYR A 88 4.76 -4.26 -1.26
N ASP A 89 5.65 -3.78 -2.12
CA ASP A 89 7.03 -4.28 -2.19
C ASP A 89 7.77 -4.09 -0.86
N LYS A 90 7.61 -2.91 -0.23
CA LYS A 90 8.20 -2.63 1.09
C LYS A 90 7.64 -3.55 2.17
N MET A 91 6.32 -3.74 2.19
CA MET A 91 5.67 -4.62 3.18
C MET A 91 6.06 -6.09 2.96
N PHE A 92 6.18 -6.52 1.71
CA PHE A 92 6.60 -7.87 1.36
C PHE A 92 8.04 -8.14 1.81
N GLN A 93 8.98 -7.23 1.50
CA GLN A 93 10.36 -7.33 1.96
C GLN A 93 10.47 -7.36 3.49
N ALA A 94 9.70 -6.52 4.19
CA ALA A 94 9.66 -6.53 5.65
C ALA A 94 9.11 -7.86 6.19
N ALA A 95 8.08 -8.42 5.55
CA ALA A 95 7.51 -9.71 5.94
C ALA A 95 8.48 -10.89 5.70
N GLU A 96 9.30 -10.85 4.65
CA GLU A 96 10.33 -11.86 4.40
C GLU A 96 11.45 -11.86 5.45
N GLN A 97 11.79 -10.69 6.01
CA GLN A 97 12.80 -10.57 7.07
C GLN A 97 12.32 -11.08 8.43
N LEU A 98 11.02 -11.31 8.59
CA LEU A 98 10.42 -11.88 9.81
C LEU A 98 10.38 -13.43 9.79
N LYS A 99 10.78 -14.05 8.68
CA LYS A 99 10.97 -15.51 8.58
C LYS A 99 12.35 -15.91 9.09
#